data_AF-A0A644UJ04-F1
#
_entry.id   AF-A0A644UJ04-F1
#
_cell.length_a   1.000
_cell.length_b   1.000
_cell.length_c   1.000
_cell.angle_alpha   90.00
_cell.angle_beta   90.00
_cell.angle_gamma   90.00
#
_symmetry.space_group_name_H-M   'P 1'
#
loop_
_entity.id
_entity.type
_entity.pdbx_description
1 polymer ?
#
loop_
_entity_poly.entity_id
_entity_poly.type
_entity_poly.pdbx_seq_one_letter_code
_entity_poly.pdbx_strand_id
1 'polypeptide(L)' 'MQNTIPQDILKIQKKLATFEKDSRNYKKYTKILAKHIKSHSMQRRVNSHIKTIESIEKIEKENI' A
#
# COMPACT_ATOMS: atom_id res chain seq x y z
N MET A 1 11.43 6.10 -9.05
CA MET A 1 10.14 5.69 -8.47
C MET A 1 9.96 6.40 -7.14
N GLN A 2 8.94 7.25 -7.00
CA GLN A 2 8.73 7.99 -5.76
C GLN A 2 8.34 7.00 -4.65
N ASN A 3 9.23 6.81 -3.67
CA ASN A 3 8.96 6.05 -2.43
C ASN A 3 8.05 6.86 -1.47
N THR A 4 7.08 7.58 -2.00
CA THR A 4 6.16 8.39 -1.20
C THR A 4 5.10 7.49 -0.60
N ILE A 5 5.09 7.43 0.74
CA ILE A 5 3.99 6.83 1.50
C ILE A 5 2.69 7.50 1.03
N PRO A 6 1.62 6.74 0.73
CA PRO A 6 0.34 7.32 0.35
C PRO A 6 -0.14 8.36 1.36
N GLN A 7 -0.61 9.50 0.86
CA GLN A 7 -0.97 10.66 1.69
C GLN A 7 -2.02 10.32 2.75
N ASP A 8 -2.94 9.41 2.44
CA ASP A 8 -3.99 8.98 3.37
C ASP A 8 -3.44 8.15 4.54
N ILE A 9 -2.43 7.30 4.28
CA ILE A 9 -1.73 6.55 5.34
C ILE A 9 -1.03 7.53 6.27
N LEU A 10 -0.35 8.54 5.71
CA LEU A 10 0.34 9.56 6.50
C LEU A 10 -0.63 10.40 7.35
N LYS A 11 -1.79 10.78 6.80
CA LYS A 11 -2.85 11.48 7.54
C LYS A 11 -3.38 10.65 8.71
N ILE A 12 -3.61 9.34 8.50
CA ILE A 12 -4.07 8.44 9.55
C ILE A 12 -3.01 8.28 10.65
N GLN A 13 -1.73 8.12 10.29
CA GLN A 13 -0.62 8.02 11.24
C GLN A 13 -0.49 9.27 12.12
N LYS A 14 -0.55 10.46 11.51
CA LYS A 14 -0.53 11.73 12.25
C LYS A 14 -1.68 11.83 13.25
N LYS A 15 -2.88 11.40 12.86
CA LYS A 15 -4.05 11.40 13.74
C LYS A 15 -3.93 10.36 14.86
N LEU A 16 -3.38 9.19 14.58
CA LEU A 16 -3.10 8.17 15.60
C LEU A 16 -2.13 8.67 16.66
N ALA A 17 -1.11 9.44 16.28
CA ALA A 17 -0.14 10.01 17.22
C ALA A 17 -0.76 10.97 18.23
N THR A 18 -1.95 11.52 17.95
CA THR A 18 -2.69 12.41 18.89
C THR A 18 -3.60 11.68 19.86
N PHE A 19 -3.86 10.38 19.66
CA PHE A 19 -4.77 9.63 20.52
C PHE A 19 -4.00 8.91 21.63
N GLU A 20 -4.59 8.90 22.83
CA GLU A 20 -4.12 8.04 23.90
C GLU A 20 -4.18 6.57 23.48
N LYS A 21 -3.11 5.84 23.76
CA LYS A 21 -2.99 4.41 23.45
C LYS A 21 -4.17 3.66 24.08
N ASP A 22 -4.75 2.75 23.30
CA ASP A 22 -5.91 1.92 23.68
C ASP A 22 -7.25 2.64 23.90
N SER A 23 -7.30 3.97 23.71
CA SER A 23 -8.57 4.70 23.61
C SER A 23 -9.44 4.15 22.46
N ARG A 24 -10.75 4.41 22.54
CA ARG A 24 -11.71 3.98 21.50
C ARG A 24 -11.30 4.49 20.11
N ASN A 25 -10.84 5.75 20.04
CA ASN A 25 -10.38 6.36 18.81
C ASN A 25 -9.06 5.76 18.33
N TYR A 26 -8.10 5.52 19.22
CA TYR A 26 -6.86 4.82 18.87
C TYR A 26 -7.16 3.45 18.23
N LYS A 27 -7.97 2.60 18.90
CA LYS A 27 -8.36 1.28 18.38
C LYS A 27 -9.06 1.36 17.02
N LYS A 28 -9.95 2.34 16.83
CA LYS A 28 -10.64 2.59 15.56
C LYS A 28 -9.64 2.95 14.45
N TYR A 29 -8.78 3.94 14.67
CA TYR A 29 -7.87 4.42 13.63
C TYR A 29 -6.73 3.42 13.34
N THR A 30 -6.32 2.60 14.31
CA THR A 30 -5.39 1.49 14.07
C THR A 30 -5.97 0.44 13.12
N LYS A 31 -7.25 0.09 13.27
CA LYS A 31 -7.95 -0.81 12.32
C LYS A 31 -8.05 -0.21 10.92
N ILE A 32 -8.36 1.09 10.84
CA ILE A 32 -8.42 1.81 9.55
C ILE A 32 -7.03 1.80 8.89
N LEU A 33 -5.97 2.13 9.63
CA LEU A 33 -4.60 2.12 9.14
C LEU A 33 -4.21 0.75 8.56
N ALA A 34 -4.48 -0.32 9.30
CA ALA A 34 -4.19 -1.69 8.86
C ALA A 34 -4.88 -2.03 7.53
N LYS A 35 -6.15 -1.62 7.35
CA LYS A 35 -6.88 -1.81 6.10
C LYS A 35 -6.22 -1.09 4.92
N HIS A 36 -5.83 0.18 5.12
CA HIS A 36 -5.18 0.97 4.07
C HIS A 36 -3.80 0.41 3.69
N ILE A 37 -2.99 0.00 4.67
CA ILE A 37 -1.68 -0.62 4.42
C ILE A 37 -1.85 -1.91 3.61
N LYS A 38 -2.80 -2.78 3.99
CA LYS A 38 -3.07 -4.03 3.26
C LYS A 38 -3.47 -3.77 1.81
N SER A 39 -4.39 -2.83 1.57
CA SER A 39 -4.85 -2.47 0.22
C SER A 39 -3.71 -1.93 -0.64
N HIS A 40 -2.90 -1.02 -0.10
CA HIS A 40 -1.75 -0.46 -0.82
C HIS A 40 -0.67 -1.52 -1.11
N SER A 41 -0.37 -2.40 -0.15
CA SER A 41 0.55 -3.52 -0.36
C SER A 41 0.04 -4.47 -1.45
N MET A 42 -1.27 -4.77 -1.44
CA MET A 42 -1.87 -5.61 -2.48
C MET A 42 -1.78 -4.99 -3.87
N GLN A 43 -2.08 -3.69 -4.00
CA GLN A 43 -1.96 -2.99 -5.28
C GLN A 43 -0.53 -3.06 -5.82
N ARG A 44 0.48 -2.88 -4.96
CA ARG A 44 1.89 -3.02 -5.35
C ARG A 44 2.21 -4.43 -5.84
N ARG A 45 1.71 -5.47 -5.17
CA ARG A 45 1.93 -6.86 -5.59
C ARG A 45 1.32 -7.14 -6.97
N VAL A 46 0.09 -6.70 -7.20
CA VAL A 46 -0.59 -6.85 -8.50
C VAL A 46 0.19 -6.13 -9.60
N ASN A 47 0.57 -4.88 -9.38
CA ASN A 47 1.36 -4.13 -10.36
C ASN A 47 2.71 -4.78 -10.65
N SER A 48 3.35 -5.39 -9.64
CA SER A 48 4.59 -6.14 -9.84
C SER A 48 4.36 -7.38 -10.70
N HIS A 49 3.29 -8.14 -10.46
CA HIS A 49 2.96 -9.33 -11.25
C HIS A 49 2.66 -8.96 -12.71
N ILE A 50 1.88 -7.89 -12.94
CA ILE A 50 1.60 -7.38 -14.29
C ILE A 50 2.89 -7.07 -15.04
N LYS A 51 3.82 -6.33 -14.41
CA LYS A 51 5.11 -6.00 -15.04
C LYS A 51 5.94 -7.23 -15.41
N THR A 52 5.92 -8.26 -14.56
CA THR A 52 6.61 -9.52 -14.87
C THR A 52 5.99 -10.19 -16.10
N ILE A 53 4.66 -10.24 -16.18
CA ILE A 53 3.94 -10.79 -17.34
C ILE A 53 4.29 -9.99 -18.60
N GLU A 54 4.18 -8.66 -18.56
CA GLU A 54 4.54 -7.77 -19.68
C GLU A 54 5.99 -7.97 -20.15
N SER A 55 6.91 -8.19 -19.21
CA SER A 55 8.31 -8.45 -19.52
C SER A 55 8.51 -9.80 -20.22
N ILE A 56 7.79 -10.84 -19.80
CA ILE A 56 7.82 -12.16 -20.44
C ILE A 56 7.26 -12.08 -21.86
N GLU A 57 6.08 -11.46 -22.05
CA GLU A 57 5.47 -11.28 -23.37
C GLU A 57 6.39 -10.52 -24.33
N LYS A 58 7.11 -9.51 -23.82
CA LYS A 58 8.08 -8.76 -24.61
C LYS A 58 9.25 -9.65 -25.06
N ILE A 59 9.79 -10.46 -24.16
CA ILE A 59 10.86 -11.43 -24.48
C ILE A 59 10.38 -12.43 -25.53
N GLU A 60 9.16 -12.97 -25.39
CA GLU A 60 8.59 -13.90 -26.38
C GLU A 60 8.44 -13.26 -27.76
N LYS A 61 7.98 -12.01 -27.84
CA LYS A 61 7.86 -11.25 -29.10
C LYS A 61 9.21 -10.90 -29.73
N GLU A 62 10.26 -10.71 -28.94
CA GLU A 62 11.61 -10.36 -29.44
C GLU A 62 12.41 -11.60 -29.88
N ASN A 63 12.06 -12.80 -29.40
CA ASN A 63 12.72 -14.06 -29.77
C ASN A 63 12.02 -14.83 -30.92
N ILE A 64 10.95 -14.26 -31.48
CA ILE A 64 10.23 -14.74 -32.68
C ILE A 64 10.44 -13.71 -33.79
#